data_AF-A0A6J2XLZ2-F1
#
_entry.id   AF-A0A6J2XLZ2-F1
#
_cell.length_a   1.000
_cell.length_b   1.000
_cell.length_c   1.000
_cell.angle_alpha   90.00
_cell.angle_beta   90.00
_cell.angle_gamma   90.00
#
_symmetry.space_group_name_H-M   'P 1'
#
loop_
_entity.id
_entity.type
_entity.pdbx_description
1 polymer ?
#
loop_
_entity_poly.entity_id
_entity_poly.type
_entity_poly.pdbx_seq_one_letter_code
_entity_poly.pdbx_strand_id
1 'polypeptide(L)'
;MNSLVLSSKLVNSLFKVTPRTLIAVRNHWNKDFKPRPYPHTEEERAKAAARYGIPLAEYKPYADNGSGLGDYPELPLESVENKDPFYPYDIPALKRNFNEPIHVDYETYREDRVNISPNLPKPISILVLQFLSVMAVSLGLFYFFEDMKMFHPVTPPQKPSDGRVYYTFEKCE
;
A
#
# COMPACT_ATOMS: atom_id res chain seq x y z
N MET A 1 2.99 -34.82 61.34
CA MET A 1 3.61 -34.11 60.20
C MET A 1 2.64 -33.88 59.01
N ASN A 2 1.31 -33.96 59.20
CA ASN A 2 0.35 -33.86 58.07
C ASN A 2 -0.36 -32.51 57.94
N SER A 3 -0.22 -31.58 58.90
CA SER A 3 -0.89 -30.26 58.86
C SER A 3 -0.18 -29.25 57.94
N LEU A 4 1.15 -29.35 57.81
CA LEU A 4 1.95 -28.46 56.95
C LEU A 4 1.70 -28.69 55.45
N VAL A 5 1.30 -29.91 55.07
CA VAL A 5 1.01 -30.30 53.68
C VAL A 5 -0.36 -29.78 53.22
N LEU A 6 -1.30 -29.53 54.13
CA LEU A 6 -2.59 -28.89 53.79
C LEU A 6 -2.45 -27.39 53.54
N SER A 7 -1.60 -26.71 54.32
CA SER A 7 -1.30 -25.28 54.12
C SER A 7 -0.68 -25.03 52.74
N SER A 8 0.28 -25.87 52.32
CA SER A 8 0.91 -25.73 51.00
C SER A 8 -0.06 -25.99 49.84
N LYS A 9 -1.10 -26.81 50.01
CA LYS A 9 -2.15 -27.01 48.98
C LYS A 9 -3.02 -25.77 48.81
N LEU A 10 -3.35 -25.06 49.88
CA LEU A 10 -4.16 -23.85 49.85
C LEU A 10 -3.37 -22.68 49.25
N VAL A 11 -2.10 -22.54 49.65
CA VAL A 11 -1.12 -21.63 49.04
C VAL A 11 -0.93 -21.93 47.54
N ASN A 12 -0.71 -23.20 47.16
CA ASN A 12 -0.62 -23.60 45.76
C ASN A 12 -1.94 -23.40 44.99
N SER A 13 -3.11 -23.43 45.65
CA SER A 13 -4.39 -23.13 44.98
C SER A 13 -4.59 -21.64 44.73
N LEU A 14 -4.10 -20.78 45.62
CA LEU A 14 -4.11 -19.32 45.44
C LEU A 14 -3.14 -18.87 44.35
N PHE A 15 -2.01 -19.57 44.19
CA PHE A 15 -1.06 -19.34 43.09
C PHE A 15 -1.38 -20.07 41.79
N LYS A 16 -2.45 -20.88 41.73
CA LYS A 16 -3.04 -21.32 40.45
C LYS A 16 -3.80 -20.17 39.82
N VAL A 17 -3.10 -19.07 39.57
CA VAL A 17 -3.55 -18.07 38.62
C VAL A 17 -3.61 -18.82 37.30
N THR A 18 -4.82 -19.12 36.83
CA THR A 18 -5.02 -19.82 35.57
C THR A 18 -4.18 -19.11 34.51
N PRO A 19 -3.41 -19.81 33.67
CA PRO A 19 -2.62 -19.16 32.63
C PRO A 19 -3.51 -18.26 31.74
N ARG A 20 -4.81 -18.58 31.62
CA ARG A 20 -5.83 -17.73 30.98
C ARG A 20 -6.01 -16.35 31.62
N THR A 21 -6.00 -16.24 32.95
CA THR A 21 -6.13 -14.94 33.64
C THR A 21 -4.83 -14.15 33.58
N LEU A 22 -3.67 -14.80 33.70
CA LEU A 22 -2.37 -14.14 33.48
C LEU A 22 -2.18 -13.65 32.04
N ILE A 23 -2.60 -14.44 31.05
CA ILE A 23 -2.55 -14.03 29.63
C ILE A 23 -3.55 -12.90 29.35
N ALA A 24 -4.74 -12.90 29.95
CA ALA A 24 -5.72 -11.82 29.79
C ALA A 24 -5.28 -10.49 30.42
N VAL A 25 -4.49 -10.53 31.50
CA VAL A 25 -3.91 -9.34 32.14
C VAL A 25 -2.64 -8.89 31.42
N ARG A 26 -1.81 -9.82 30.94
CA ARG A 26 -0.52 -9.52 30.27
C ARG A 26 -0.66 -9.15 28.78
N ASN A 27 -1.62 -9.75 28.09
CA ASN A 27 -1.96 -9.50 26.68
C ASN A 27 -3.41 -8.99 26.60
N HIS A 28 -3.68 -7.85 27.23
CA HIS A 28 -5.02 -7.25 27.28
C HIS A 28 -5.44 -6.69 25.92
N TRP A 29 -5.62 -7.57 24.92
CA TRP A 29 -6.42 -7.24 23.76
C TRP A 29 -7.88 -7.26 24.21
N ASN A 30 -8.52 -6.10 24.20
CA ASN A 30 -9.92 -6.03 24.60
C ASN A 30 -10.79 -6.73 23.53
N LYS A 31 -11.39 -7.87 23.91
CA LYS A 31 -12.26 -8.68 23.04
C LYS A 31 -13.42 -7.87 22.49
N ASP A 32 -13.78 -6.81 23.17
CA ASP A 32 -14.86 -5.91 22.77
C ASP A 32 -14.54 -5.16 21.48
N PHE A 33 -13.26 -4.96 21.13
CA PHE A 33 -12.84 -4.36 19.85
C PHE A 33 -12.66 -5.39 18.72
N LYS A 34 -12.94 -6.67 18.95
CA LYS A 34 -12.84 -7.68 17.89
C LYS A 34 -13.95 -7.43 16.84
N PRO A 35 -13.61 -7.43 15.54
CA PRO A 35 -14.62 -7.46 14.47
C PRO A 35 -15.55 -8.67 14.60
N ARG A 36 -16.80 -8.49 14.17
CA ARG A 36 -17.87 -9.50 14.23
C ARG A 36 -18.46 -9.74 12.84
N PRO A 37 -19.33 -10.76 12.68
CA PRO A 37 -20.09 -10.94 11.45
C PRO A 37 -20.95 -9.72 11.09
N TYR A 38 -21.41 -9.67 9.85
CA TYR A 38 -22.22 -8.59 9.32
C TYR A 38 -23.46 -8.31 10.20
N PRO A 39 -23.74 -7.04 10.56
CA PRO A 39 -24.89 -6.71 11.40
C PRO A 39 -26.19 -6.74 10.59
N HIS A 40 -27.13 -7.60 10.97
CA HIS A 40 -28.42 -7.71 10.28
C HIS A 40 -29.49 -6.82 10.93
N THR A 41 -29.35 -6.53 12.22
CA THR A 41 -30.30 -5.72 12.98
C THR A 41 -29.78 -4.31 13.25
N GLU A 42 -30.68 -3.35 13.49
CA GLU A 42 -30.32 -1.97 13.82
C GLU A 42 -29.60 -1.87 15.18
N GLU A 43 -29.98 -2.70 16.15
CA GLU A 43 -29.28 -2.77 17.45
C GLU A 43 -27.84 -3.29 17.30
N GLU A 44 -27.62 -4.30 16.46
CA GLU A 44 -26.27 -4.79 16.16
C GLU A 44 -25.45 -3.73 15.42
N ARG A 45 -26.08 -3.00 14.51
CA ARG A 45 -25.46 -1.88 13.81
C ARG A 45 -25.04 -0.77 14.78
N ALA A 46 -25.90 -0.39 15.73
CA ALA A 46 -25.58 0.57 16.78
C ALA A 46 -24.42 0.12 17.67
N LYS A 47 -24.41 -1.17 18.07
CA LYS A 47 -23.30 -1.76 18.85
C LYS A 47 -22.00 -1.85 18.05
N ALA A 48 -22.06 -2.06 16.74
CA ALA A 48 -20.90 -2.07 15.87
C ALA A 48 -20.35 -0.65 15.67
N ALA A 49 -21.21 0.33 15.37
CA ALA A 49 -20.86 1.75 15.27
C ALA A 49 -20.14 2.24 16.54
N ALA A 50 -20.71 1.94 17.72
CA ALA A 50 -20.10 2.27 19.01
C ALA A 50 -18.74 1.60 19.24
N ARG A 51 -18.51 0.40 18.71
CA ARG A 51 -17.22 -0.31 18.83
C ARG A 51 -16.12 0.37 18.03
N TYR A 52 -16.44 0.85 16.84
CA TYR A 52 -15.49 1.56 15.96
C TYR A 52 -15.40 3.06 16.25
N GLY A 53 -16.19 3.58 17.20
CA GLY A 53 -16.22 5.01 17.53
C GLY A 53 -16.85 5.90 16.45
N ILE A 54 -17.64 5.32 15.55
CA ILE A 54 -18.28 6.02 14.43
C ILE A 54 -19.74 6.33 14.81
N PRO A 55 -20.28 7.52 14.52
CA PRO A 55 -21.70 7.79 14.73
C PRO A 55 -22.56 6.87 13.86
N LEU A 56 -23.70 6.41 14.39
CA LEU A 56 -24.60 5.47 13.70
C LEU A 56 -25.05 5.96 12.31
N ALA A 57 -25.15 7.29 12.12
CA ALA A 57 -25.53 7.90 10.85
C ALA A 57 -24.47 7.72 9.75
N GLU A 58 -23.19 7.68 10.12
CA GLU A 58 -22.07 7.53 9.17
C GLU A 58 -21.61 6.07 9.07
N TYR A 59 -21.93 5.24 10.06
CA TYR A 59 -21.55 3.84 10.06
C TYR A 59 -22.28 3.05 8.98
N LYS A 60 -21.51 2.63 7.97
CA LYS A 60 -21.95 1.74 6.91
C LYS A 60 -21.01 0.53 6.84
N PRO A 61 -21.49 -0.70 7.05
CA PRO A 61 -20.68 -1.90 6.81
C PRO A 61 -20.61 -2.21 5.30
N TYR A 62 -19.54 -2.90 4.89
CA TYR A 62 -19.44 -3.46 3.54
C TYR A 62 -20.58 -4.45 3.23
N ALA A 63 -21.00 -4.53 1.97
CA ALA A 63 -22.04 -5.48 1.55
C ALA A 63 -21.63 -6.95 1.85
N ASP A 64 -22.59 -7.75 2.30
CA ASP A 64 -22.39 -9.17 2.64
C ASP A 64 -22.32 -10.05 1.37
N ASN A 65 -21.22 -9.90 0.63
CA ASN A 65 -20.95 -10.66 -0.59
C ASN A 65 -20.04 -11.88 -0.34
N GLY A 66 -19.89 -12.32 0.91
CA GLY A 66 -18.95 -13.39 1.28
C GLY A 66 -17.47 -12.98 1.23
N SER A 67 -17.15 -11.67 1.23
CA SER A 67 -15.77 -11.15 1.29
C SER A 67 -15.08 -11.40 2.63
N GLY A 68 -15.84 -11.74 3.67
CA GLY A 68 -15.32 -12.00 5.02
C GLY A 68 -15.04 -10.73 5.86
N LEU A 69 -15.48 -9.55 5.39
CA LEU A 69 -15.26 -8.27 6.10
C LEU A 69 -16.15 -8.10 7.34
N GLY A 70 -17.31 -8.76 7.38
CA GLY A 70 -18.20 -8.76 8.54
C GLY A 70 -18.76 -7.37 8.87
N ASP A 71 -18.57 -6.92 10.11
CA ASP A 71 -19.03 -5.62 10.62
C ASP A 71 -18.03 -4.47 10.43
N TYR A 72 -16.96 -4.67 9.66
CA TYR A 72 -15.98 -3.61 9.44
C TYR A 72 -16.59 -2.40 8.70
N PRO A 73 -16.32 -1.16 9.13
CA PRO A 73 -16.87 0.03 8.48
C PRO A 73 -16.25 0.26 7.10
N GLU A 74 -17.11 0.59 6.14
CA GLU A 74 -16.74 1.10 4.83
C GLU A 74 -16.39 2.58 4.96
N LEU A 75 -15.11 2.86 5.17
CA LEU A 75 -14.59 4.22 5.24
C LEU A 75 -14.46 4.84 3.84
N PRO A 76 -14.54 6.16 3.71
CA PRO A 76 -14.28 6.83 2.44
C PRO A 76 -12.86 6.49 1.94
N LEU A 77 -12.77 6.29 0.63
CA LEU A 77 -11.51 5.97 -0.03
C LEU A 77 -10.67 7.25 -0.20
N GLU A 78 -9.83 7.53 0.79
CA GLU A 78 -8.93 8.67 0.80
C GLU A 78 -7.49 8.21 1.09
N SER A 79 -6.55 8.63 0.25
CA SER A 79 -5.14 8.32 0.46
C SER A 79 -4.53 9.20 1.55
N VAL A 80 -3.53 8.66 2.25
CA VAL A 80 -2.89 9.32 3.40
C VAL A 80 -2.23 10.65 2.99
N GLU A 81 -1.83 10.83 1.74
CA GLU A 81 -1.27 12.07 1.22
C GLU A 81 -2.22 13.27 1.33
N ASN A 82 -3.54 13.03 1.24
CA ASN A 82 -4.54 14.10 1.25
C ASN A 82 -4.91 14.59 2.64
N LYS A 83 -4.51 13.84 3.68
CA LYS A 83 -4.63 14.28 5.07
C LYS A 83 -3.76 15.51 5.32
N ASP A 84 -4.24 16.44 6.14
CA ASP A 84 -3.56 17.69 6.47
C ASP A 84 -2.17 17.44 7.08
N PRO A 85 -1.06 17.80 6.42
CA PRO A 85 0.28 17.56 6.93
C PRO A 85 0.63 18.38 8.19
N PHE A 86 -0.12 19.44 8.49
CA PHE A 86 0.14 20.32 9.64
C PHE A 86 -0.63 19.94 10.90
N TYR A 87 -1.60 19.02 10.79
CA TYR A 87 -2.34 18.53 11.93
C TYR A 87 -1.41 17.67 12.84
N PRO A 88 -1.41 17.89 14.16
CA PRO A 88 -0.54 17.15 15.08
C PRO A 88 -1.12 15.75 15.38
N TYR A 89 -0.94 14.81 14.45
CA TYR A 89 -1.37 13.42 14.63
C TYR A 89 -0.62 12.72 15.77
N ASP A 90 -1.30 11.79 16.45
CA ASP A 90 -0.66 10.93 17.47
C ASP A 90 0.48 10.08 16.88
N ILE A 91 0.31 9.63 15.62
CA ILE A 91 1.33 8.94 14.85
C ILE A 91 1.61 9.76 13.58
N PRO A 92 2.54 10.73 13.63
CA PRO A 92 2.82 11.63 12.51
C PRO A 92 3.23 10.91 11.23
N ALA A 93 4.04 9.86 11.34
CA ALA A 93 4.53 9.08 10.20
C ALA A 93 3.42 8.38 9.40
N LEU A 94 2.22 8.23 9.97
CA LEU A 94 1.07 7.58 9.35
C LEU A 94 -0.11 8.54 9.17
N LYS A 95 0.04 9.80 9.59
CA LYS A 95 -1.02 10.81 9.69
C LYS A 95 -2.31 10.24 10.29
N ARG A 96 -2.17 9.60 11.46
CA ARG A 96 -3.26 8.85 12.11
C ARG A 96 -3.35 9.14 13.59
N ASN A 97 -4.57 9.23 14.09
CA ASN A 97 -4.86 9.38 15.51
C ASN A 97 -5.11 8.03 16.19
N PHE A 98 -4.97 8.00 17.51
CA PHE A 98 -5.33 6.87 18.33
C PHE A 98 -6.84 6.61 18.25
N ASN A 99 -7.24 5.33 18.17
CA ASN A 99 -8.63 4.87 18.00
C ASN A 99 -9.35 5.32 16.70
N GLU A 100 -8.65 5.89 15.72
CA GLU A 100 -9.22 6.11 14.39
C GLU A 100 -9.44 4.76 13.67
N PRO A 101 -10.63 4.49 13.11
CA PRO A 101 -10.85 3.32 12.28
C PRO A 101 -9.98 3.40 11.02
N ILE A 102 -9.51 2.24 10.55
CA ILE A 102 -8.56 2.16 9.43
C ILE A 102 -9.32 1.69 8.19
N HIS A 103 -8.91 2.10 6.99
CA HIS A 103 -9.51 1.56 5.76
C HIS A 103 -9.07 0.11 5.53
N VAL A 104 -9.91 -0.75 4.95
CA VAL A 104 -9.57 -2.18 4.69
C VAL A 104 -8.28 -2.30 3.89
N ASP A 105 -8.16 -1.52 2.82
CA ASP A 105 -6.98 -1.47 1.96
C ASP A 105 -5.97 -0.38 2.37
N TYR A 106 -5.90 -0.04 3.66
CA TYR A 106 -5.00 1.02 4.15
C TYR A 106 -3.56 0.82 3.71
N GLU A 107 -3.08 -0.43 3.68
CA GLU A 107 -1.73 -0.74 3.23
C GLU A 107 -1.46 -0.32 1.78
N THR A 108 -2.46 -0.27 0.91
CA THR A 108 -2.34 0.14 -0.49
C THR A 108 -2.24 1.66 -0.65
N TYR A 109 -2.95 2.40 0.21
CA TYR A 109 -3.10 3.86 0.14
C TYR A 109 -2.27 4.61 1.18
N ARG A 110 -1.18 3.98 1.65
CA ARG A 110 -0.16 4.65 2.46
C ARG A 110 0.54 5.73 1.64
N GLU A 111 1.13 6.68 2.35
CA GLU A 111 1.83 7.84 1.77
C GLU A 111 3.02 7.46 0.86
N ASP A 112 3.56 6.26 1.00
CA ASP A 112 4.66 5.74 0.18
C ASP A 112 4.19 4.96 -1.05
N ARG A 113 2.87 4.84 -1.28
CA ARG A 113 2.31 3.94 -2.29
C ARG A 113 1.42 4.66 -3.31
N VAL A 114 0.12 4.36 -3.30
CA VAL A 114 -0.82 4.80 -4.33
C VAL A 114 -1.67 5.93 -3.76
N ASN A 115 -1.57 7.08 -4.42
CA ASN A 115 -2.52 8.17 -4.20
C ASN A 115 -3.73 8.00 -5.13
N ILE A 116 -4.91 7.74 -4.55
CA ILE A 116 -6.18 7.53 -5.25
C ILE A 116 -6.81 8.84 -5.74
N SER A 117 -6.58 9.92 -5.01
CA SER A 117 -7.16 11.24 -5.27
C SER A 117 -6.04 12.28 -5.34
N PRO A 118 -5.12 12.17 -6.30
CA PRO A 118 -4.02 13.11 -6.42
C PRO A 118 -4.54 14.48 -6.87
N ASN A 119 -4.05 15.54 -6.21
CA ASN A 119 -4.32 16.93 -6.59
C ASN A 119 -3.50 17.32 -7.82
N LEU A 120 -3.93 16.83 -8.99
CA LEU A 120 -3.25 17.08 -10.26
C LEU A 120 -3.69 18.43 -10.88
N PRO A 121 -2.76 19.20 -11.47
CA PRO A 121 -3.09 20.47 -12.13
C PRO A 121 -3.87 20.27 -13.44
N LYS A 122 -3.84 19.06 -14.01
CA LYS A 122 -4.52 18.70 -15.27
C LYS A 122 -5.19 17.35 -15.09
N PRO A 123 -6.33 17.09 -15.77
CA PRO A 123 -6.95 15.78 -15.76
C PRO A 123 -6.00 14.72 -16.35
N ILE A 124 -6.07 13.50 -15.81
CA ILE A 124 -5.19 12.37 -16.19
C ILE A 124 -5.25 12.10 -17.70
N SER A 125 -6.43 12.23 -18.31
CA SER A 125 -6.62 12.04 -19.76
C SER A 125 -5.73 12.97 -20.60
N ILE A 126 -5.58 14.23 -20.20
CA ILE A 126 -4.70 15.19 -20.90
C ILE A 126 -3.24 14.80 -20.70
N LEU A 127 -2.83 14.41 -19.48
CA LEU A 127 -1.46 13.98 -19.20
C LEU A 127 -1.07 12.74 -20.02
N VAL A 128 -1.96 11.74 -20.07
CA VAL A 128 -1.77 10.53 -20.88
C VAL A 128 -1.72 10.87 -22.36
N LEU A 129 -2.61 11.74 -22.86
CA LEU A 129 -2.60 12.16 -24.25
C LEU A 129 -1.30 12.91 -24.61
N GLN A 130 -0.82 13.79 -23.73
CA GLN A 130 0.45 14.50 -23.93
C GLN A 130 1.63 13.52 -24.00
N PHE A 131 1.70 12.57 -23.06
CA PHE A 131 2.73 11.55 -23.05
C PHE A 131 2.70 10.69 -24.32
N LEU A 132 1.53 10.14 -24.67
CA LEU A 132 1.37 9.31 -25.86
C LEU A 132 1.62 10.08 -27.15
N SER A 133 1.23 11.36 -27.20
CA SER A 133 1.48 12.24 -28.35
C SER A 133 2.98 12.42 -28.58
N VAL A 134 3.76 12.73 -27.53
CA VAL A 134 5.22 12.88 -27.64
C VAL A 134 5.87 11.57 -28.08
N MET A 135 5.47 10.44 -27.49
CA MET A 135 6.00 9.12 -27.86
C MET A 135 5.66 8.77 -29.31
N ALA A 136 4.40 8.96 -29.73
CA ALA A 136 3.96 8.66 -31.09
C ALA A 136 4.64 9.55 -32.12
N VAL A 137 4.79 10.85 -31.85
CA VAL A 137 5.50 11.77 -32.75
C VAL A 137 6.97 11.39 -32.83
N SER A 138 7.63 11.11 -31.70
CA SER A 138 9.04 10.70 -31.71
C SER A 138 9.24 9.42 -32.54
N LEU A 139 8.43 8.38 -32.32
CA LEU A 139 8.48 7.15 -33.10
C LEU A 139 8.14 7.38 -34.57
N GLY A 140 7.17 8.23 -34.86
CA GLY A 140 6.78 8.61 -36.22
C GLY A 140 7.90 9.31 -36.97
N LEU A 141 8.65 10.21 -36.31
CA LEU A 141 9.82 10.86 -36.90
C LEU A 141 10.93 9.83 -37.16
N PHE A 142 11.20 8.91 -36.23
CA PHE A 142 12.18 7.85 -36.45
C PHE A 142 11.84 6.99 -37.66
N TYR A 143 10.57 6.61 -37.81
CA TYR A 143 10.10 5.83 -38.97
C TYR A 143 10.19 6.65 -40.27
N PHE A 144 9.75 7.91 -40.26
CA PHE A 144 9.74 8.75 -41.45
C PHE A 144 11.15 9.10 -41.95
N PHE A 145 12.10 9.33 -41.04
CA PHE A 145 13.49 9.65 -41.39
C PHE A 145 14.38 8.42 -41.58
N GLU A 146 13.82 7.19 -41.57
CA GLU A 146 14.62 5.99 -41.77
C GLU A 146 15.29 5.98 -43.14
N ASP A 147 14.64 6.48 -44.19
CA ASP A 147 15.24 6.57 -45.54
C ASP A 147 16.23 7.74 -45.69
N MET A 148 16.18 8.71 -44.78
CA MET A 148 17.01 9.93 -44.81
C MET A 148 18.09 9.90 -43.72
N LYS A 149 18.95 8.88 -43.77
CA LYS A 149 20.06 8.75 -42.81
C LYS A 149 21.16 9.74 -43.11
N MET A 150 21.52 10.55 -42.13
CA MET A 150 22.75 11.34 -42.19
C MET A 150 23.96 10.40 -42.05
N PHE A 151 24.87 10.46 -43.01
CA PHE A 151 26.13 9.74 -42.97
C PHE A 151 27.30 10.72 -43.13
N HIS A 152 28.43 10.40 -42.51
CA HIS A 152 29.66 11.13 -42.79
C HIS A 152 30.14 10.78 -44.20
N PRO A 153 30.60 11.76 -45.01
CA PRO A 153 31.11 11.53 -46.36
C PRO A 153 32.52 10.92 -46.30
N VAL A 154 32.63 9.76 -45.65
CA VAL A 154 33.86 9.00 -45.46
C VAL A 154 33.68 7.63 -46.06
N THR A 155 34.78 7.04 -46.52
CA THR A 155 34.78 5.67 -46.98
C THR A 155 34.54 4.71 -45.81
N PRO A 156 33.97 3.51 -46.06
CA PRO A 156 33.87 2.48 -45.04
C PRO A 156 35.23 2.18 -44.43
N PRO A 157 35.28 1.83 -43.13
CA PRO A 157 36.54 1.51 -42.47
C PRO A 157 37.19 0.31 -43.18
N GLN A 158 38.42 0.49 -43.66
CA GLN A 158 39.20 -0.57 -44.27
C GLN A 158 39.66 -1.55 -43.18
N LYS A 159 39.25 -2.81 -43.30
CA LYS A 159 39.71 -3.90 -42.42
C LYS A 159 40.67 -4.79 -43.21
N PRO A 160 41.80 -5.23 -42.61
CA PRO A 160 42.65 -6.23 -43.24
C PRO A 160 41.82 -7.48 -43.60
N SER A 161 41.94 -7.95 -44.84
CA SER A 161 41.27 -9.15 -45.33
C SER A 161 42.29 -9.95 -46.13
N ASP A 162 42.32 -11.26 -45.92
CA ASP A 162 43.28 -12.13 -46.59
C ASP A 162 43.16 -12.01 -48.12
N GLY A 163 44.30 -11.69 -48.75
CA GLY A 163 44.40 -11.61 -50.21
C GLY A 163 43.93 -10.30 -50.85
N ARG A 164 43.57 -9.27 -50.08
CA ARG A 164 43.24 -7.94 -50.63
C ARG A 164 44.17 -6.86 -50.08
N VAL A 165 44.87 -6.17 -50.97
CA VAL A 165 45.73 -5.02 -50.65
C VAL A 165 44.89 -3.75 -50.78
N TYR A 166 44.86 -2.94 -49.73
CA TYR A 166 43.96 -1.78 -49.62
C TYR A 166 44.68 -0.42 -49.74
N TYR A 167 46.00 -0.41 -49.96
CA TYR A 167 46.82 0.81 -50.07
C TYR A 167 47.56 0.89 -51.42
N THR A 168 47.68 2.10 -51.96
CA THR A 168 48.37 2.42 -53.23
C THR A 168 49.75 3.05 -53.01
N PHE A 169 50.30 3.05 -51.79
CA PHE A 169 51.63 3.61 -51.56
C PHE A 169 52.66 2.90 -52.44
N GLU A 170 53.45 3.69 -53.18
CA GLU A 170 54.63 3.20 -53.87
C GLU A 170 55.57 2.56 -52.84
N LYS A 171 56.27 1.49 -53.23
CA LYS A 171 57.30 0.91 -52.36
C LYS A 171 58.37 1.98 -52.14
N CYS A 172 58.73 2.24 -50.89
CA CYS A 172 59.97 2.96 -50.60
C CYS A 172 61.13 2.18 -51.25
N GLU A 173 61.84 2.83 -52.16
CA GLU A 173 63.12 2.36 -52.69
C GLU A 173 64.19 2.21 -51.60
#